data_AF-A0A9X0BGY0-F1
#
_entry.id   AF-A0A9X0BGY0-F1
#
_cell.length_a   1.000
_cell.length_b   1.000
_cell.length_c   1.000
_cell.angle_alpha   90.00
_cell.angle_beta   90.00
_cell.angle_gamma   90.00
#
_symmetry.space_group_name_H-M   'P 1'
#
loop_
_entity.id
_entity.type
_entity.pdbx_description
1 polymer ?
#
loop_
_entity_poly.entity_id
_entity_poly.type
_entity_poly.pdbx_seq_one_letter_code
_entity_poly.pdbx_strand_id
1 'polypeptide(L)'
;MPVPHYGVWACRPTRYKAERHGVYTPHIELLFTDDSSKIKRKAAINVKSNGKDSRLVFWVSRNFSHPITNQLSKLDQGFHLVQDSNSGEDRSHRHYRYSHYNLQNPDLEGLDFSRTEDLVDIQSGQVLWHDIPGRDNDILDNIRPILDDAIYNAE
;
A
#
# COMPACT_ATOMS: atom_id res chain seq x y z
N MET A 1 3.26 4.86 19.55
CA MET A 1 4.66 4.64 19.12
C MET A 1 4.67 4.71 17.61
N PRO A 2 5.32 5.71 16.99
CA PRO A 2 5.45 5.75 15.54
C PRO A 2 6.14 4.47 15.06
N VAL A 3 5.71 3.93 13.92
CA VAL A 3 6.35 2.75 13.33
C VAL A 3 7.77 3.16 12.96
N PRO A 4 8.81 2.53 13.56
CA PRO A 4 10.17 2.86 13.21
C PRO A 4 10.40 2.62 11.72
N HIS A 5 11.08 3.54 11.06
CA HIS A 5 11.41 3.44 9.64
C HIS A 5 10.19 3.41 8.71
N TYR A 6 9.12 4.10 9.11
CA TYR A 6 7.96 4.31 8.26
C TYR A 6 8.34 5.17 7.03
N GLY A 7 7.78 4.83 5.87
CA GLY A 7 8.11 5.52 4.62
C GLY A 7 7.16 5.15 3.50
N VAL A 8 7.35 5.80 2.37
CA VAL A 8 6.59 5.61 1.14
C VAL A 8 7.47 4.92 0.12
N TRP A 9 6.94 3.90 -0.56
CA TRP A 9 7.63 3.29 -1.69
C TRP A 9 6.94 3.69 -2.99
N ALA A 10 7.59 4.54 -3.78
CA ALA A 10 7.17 4.89 -5.13
C ALA A 10 7.66 3.80 -6.10
N CYS A 11 6.73 3.13 -6.79
CA CYS A 11 7.07 1.99 -7.65
C CYS A 11 6.02 1.77 -8.73
N ARG A 12 6.41 1.05 -9.78
CA ARG A 12 5.55 0.67 -10.89
C ARG A 12 5.09 -0.79 -10.74
N PRO A 13 3.78 -1.07 -10.70
CA PRO A 13 3.29 -2.44 -10.69
C PRO A 13 3.57 -3.13 -12.03
N THR A 14 3.80 -4.44 -12.00
CA THR A 14 4.20 -5.22 -13.19
C THR A 14 3.34 -6.45 -13.42
N ARG A 15 2.90 -7.11 -12.35
CA ARG A 15 2.04 -8.29 -12.37
C ARG A 15 1.50 -8.54 -10.96
N TYR A 16 0.46 -9.35 -10.85
CA TYR A 16 0.04 -9.90 -9.57
C TYR A 16 -0.26 -11.40 -9.66
N LYS A 17 -0.27 -12.07 -8.51
CA LYS A 17 -0.81 -13.41 -8.33
C LYS A 17 -1.91 -13.33 -7.28
N ALA A 18 -3.13 -13.69 -7.66
CA ALA A 18 -4.26 -13.73 -6.74
C ALA A 18 -4.56 -15.18 -6.35
N GLU A 19 -4.46 -15.49 -5.07
CA GLU A 19 -4.88 -16.79 -4.54
C GLU A 19 -6.42 -16.84 -4.44
N ARG A 20 -7.03 -17.94 -4.89
CA ARG A 20 -8.48 -18.21 -4.80
C ARG A 20 -8.73 -19.42 -3.91
N HIS A 21 -9.98 -19.59 -3.46
CA HIS A 21 -10.64 -20.77 -2.88
C HIS A 21 -9.74 -21.88 -2.30
N GLY A 22 -9.91 -22.18 -1.01
CA GLY A 22 -9.24 -23.32 -0.33
C GLY A 22 -7.90 -23.00 0.31
N VAL A 23 -7.41 -21.76 0.19
CA VAL A 23 -6.29 -21.22 0.96
C VAL A 23 -6.81 -20.61 2.27
N TYR A 24 -6.13 -20.88 3.39
CA TYR A 24 -6.56 -20.40 4.71
C TYR A 24 -6.49 -18.86 4.82
N THR A 25 -5.42 -18.27 4.29
CA THR A 25 -5.16 -16.82 4.24
C THR A 25 -4.89 -16.37 2.80
N PRO A 26 -5.92 -16.33 1.94
CA PRO A 26 -5.73 -15.89 0.57
C PRO A 26 -5.26 -14.43 0.58
N HIS A 27 -4.28 -14.15 -0.25
CA HIS A 27 -3.77 -12.80 -0.48
C HIS A 27 -3.45 -12.63 -1.97
N ILE A 28 -3.36 -11.37 -2.39
CA ILE A 28 -2.79 -11.01 -3.67
C ILE A 28 -1.32 -10.67 -3.44
N GLU A 29 -0.43 -11.33 -4.17
CA GLU A 29 0.96 -10.89 -4.31
C GLU A 29 1.05 -9.90 -5.47
N LEU A 30 1.20 -8.61 -5.16
CA LEU A 30 1.47 -7.57 -6.15
C LEU A 30 2.98 -7.43 -6.35
N LEU A 31 3.47 -7.58 -7.58
CA LEU A 31 4.87 -7.42 -7.92
C LEU A 31 5.11 -6.08 -8.61
N PHE A 32 6.19 -5.40 -8.20
CA PHE A 32 6.54 -4.07 -8.68
C PHE A 32 8.05 -3.90 -8.84
N THR A 33 8.41 -2.85 -9.57
CA THR A 33 9.77 -2.38 -9.83
C THR A 33 9.89 -0.92 -9.43
N ASP A 34 11.08 -0.50 -9.01
CA ASP A 34 11.37 0.88 -8.60
C ASP A 34 12.56 1.47 -9.38
N ASP A 35 12.79 0.97 -10.60
CA ASP A 35 13.90 1.24 -11.52
C ASP A 35 15.34 1.12 -10.97
N SER A 36 15.49 0.97 -9.65
CA SER A 36 16.75 1.00 -8.92
C SER A 36 17.51 -0.34 -8.96
N SER A 37 16.89 -1.42 -9.42
CA SER A 37 17.54 -2.72 -9.55
C SER A 37 16.72 -3.74 -10.34
N LYS A 38 17.37 -4.80 -10.83
CA LYS A 38 16.70 -6.03 -11.35
C LYS A 38 15.90 -6.79 -10.28
N ILE A 39 15.78 -6.25 -9.06
CA ILE A 39 15.17 -6.93 -7.92
C ILE A 39 13.65 -6.75 -8.02
N LYS A 40 12.96 -7.87 -8.23
CA LYS A 40 11.51 -7.90 -8.15
C LYS A 40 11.09 -7.72 -6.70
N ARG A 41 10.27 -6.71 -6.44
CA ARG A 41 9.68 -6.47 -5.13
C ARG A 41 8.25 -6.99 -5.10
N LYS A 42 7.74 -7.26 -3.90
CA LYS A 42 6.38 -7.76 -3.71
C LYS A 42 5.70 -7.18 -2.48
N ALA A 43 4.40 -6.93 -2.60
CA ALA A 43 3.50 -6.58 -1.50
C ALA A 43 2.39 -7.62 -1.42
N ALA A 44 1.98 -7.94 -0.19
CA ALA A 44 0.82 -8.79 0.07
C ALA A 44 -0.40 -7.91 0.35
N ILE A 45 -1.49 -8.18 -0.36
CA ILE A 45 -2.79 -7.54 -0.14
C ILE A 45 -3.72 -8.60 0.40
N ASN A 46 -4.17 -8.43 1.64
CA ASN A 46 -5.10 -9.36 2.26
C ASN A 46 -6.46 -9.29 1.55
N VAL A 47 -7.01 -10.45 1.18
CA VAL A 47 -8.35 -10.55 0.57
C VAL A 47 -9.35 -11.28 1.46
N LYS A 48 -8.94 -11.61 2.69
CA LYS A 48 -9.78 -12.22 3.73
C LYS A 48 -9.24 -11.84 5.10
N SER A 49 -10.15 -11.64 6.06
CA SER A 49 -9.81 -11.55 7.49
C SER A 49 -9.81 -12.92 8.15
N ASN A 50 -8.92 -13.14 9.14
CA ASN A 50 -8.88 -14.35 9.97
C ASN A 50 -9.82 -14.30 11.18
N GLY A 51 -10.63 -13.24 11.30
CA GLY A 51 -11.61 -13.07 12.37
C GLY A 51 -12.88 -13.88 12.17
N LYS A 52 -13.77 -13.83 13.17
CA LYS A 52 -15.12 -14.42 13.09
C LYS A 52 -15.94 -13.81 11.95
N ASP A 53 -15.74 -12.52 11.69
CA ASP A 53 -16.17 -11.88 10.46
C ASP A 53 -14.97 -11.82 9.50
N SER A 54 -15.07 -12.57 8.42
CA SER A 54 -14.00 -12.73 7.43
C SER A 54 -14.10 -11.73 6.28
N ARG A 55 -15.20 -10.96 6.23
CA ARG A 55 -15.45 -9.93 5.23
C ARG A 55 -14.48 -8.77 5.37
N LEU A 56 -14.25 -8.06 4.28
CA LEU A 56 -13.42 -6.86 4.25
C LEU A 56 -14.27 -5.66 3.79
N VAL A 57 -13.93 -4.49 4.31
CA VAL A 57 -14.45 -3.22 3.77
C VAL A 57 -13.58 -2.86 2.58
N PHE A 58 -14.21 -2.74 1.42
CA PHE A 58 -13.57 -2.34 0.18
C PHE A 58 -14.06 -0.96 -0.21
N TRP A 59 -13.12 -0.07 -0.49
CA TRP A 59 -13.39 1.28 -0.96
C TRP A 59 -12.38 1.61 -2.06
N VAL A 60 -12.87 2.23 -3.14
CA VAL A 60 -12.03 2.68 -4.25
C VAL A 60 -12.41 4.11 -4.64
N SER A 61 -11.41 4.98 -4.68
CA SER A 61 -11.54 6.32 -5.25
C SER A 61 -10.68 6.40 -6.51
N ARG A 62 -11.33 6.38 -7.68
CA ARG A 62 -10.63 6.46 -8.98
C ARG A 62 -10.09 7.85 -9.29
N ASN A 63 -10.78 8.87 -8.78
CA ASN A 63 -10.42 10.28 -8.94
C ASN A 63 -9.97 10.84 -7.58
N PHE A 64 -9.05 10.13 -6.92
CA PHE A 64 -8.54 10.55 -5.62
C PHE A 64 -7.75 11.86 -5.75
N SER A 65 -8.23 12.90 -5.08
CA SER A 65 -7.63 14.24 -5.10
C SER A 65 -7.38 14.67 -3.65
N HIS A 66 -6.11 14.80 -3.28
CA HIS A 66 -5.71 15.19 -1.94
C HIS A 66 -4.35 15.90 -2.00
N PRO A 67 -4.02 16.89 -1.14
CA PRO A 67 -2.72 17.56 -1.16
C PRO A 67 -1.51 16.59 -1.16
N ILE A 68 -1.66 15.43 -0.52
CA ILE A 68 -0.64 14.37 -0.51
C ILE A 68 -0.29 13.85 -1.91
N THR A 69 -1.24 13.83 -2.87
CA THR A 69 -0.95 13.34 -4.22
C THR A 69 0.06 14.23 -4.93
N ASN A 70 0.05 15.54 -4.63
CA ASN A 70 1.06 16.49 -5.16
C ASN A 70 2.45 16.29 -4.56
N GLN A 71 2.54 15.74 -3.34
CA GLN A 71 3.80 15.37 -2.72
C GLN A 71 4.31 14.05 -3.31
N LEU A 72 3.43 13.04 -3.38
CA LEU A 72 3.74 11.71 -3.90
C LEU A 72 4.14 11.73 -5.38
N SER A 73 3.52 12.60 -6.20
CA SER A 73 3.82 12.69 -7.63
C SER A 73 5.23 13.22 -7.95
N LYS A 74 5.93 13.79 -6.97
CA LYS A 74 7.28 14.33 -7.12
C LYS A 74 8.37 13.33 -6.71
N LEU A 75 7.98 12.19 -6.15
CA LEU A 75 8.91 11.19 -5.69
C LEU A 75 9.49 10.41 -6.88
N ASP A 76 10.82 10.35 -6.95
CA ASP A 76 11.50 9.38 -7.80
C ASP A 76 11.12 7.96 -7.37
N GLN A 77 11.23 6.99 -8.28
CA GLN A 77 11.00 5.59 -7.89
C GLN A 77 12.02 5.15 -6.83
N GLY A 78 11.54 4.42 -5.82
CA GLY A 78 12.34 3.95 -4.69
C GLY A 78 11.62 4.12 -3.35
N PHE A 79 12.33 3.75 -2.29
CA PHE A 79 11.85 3.92 -0.92
C PHE A 79 12.27 5.27 -0.34
N HIS A 80 11.29 6.03 0.11
CA HIS A 80 11.42 7.35 0.73
C HIS A 80 11.06 7.26 2.21
N LEU A 81 12.03 7.51 3.07
CA LEU A 81 11.82 7.52 4.50
C LEU A 81 11.02 8.76 4.91
N VAL A 82 9.90 8.58 5.60
CA VAL A 82 9.18 9.67 6.27
C VAL A 82 9.90 9.92 7.60
N GLN A 83 10.39 11.14 7.81
CA GLN A 83 11.12 11.46 9.04
C GLN A 83 10.26 11.18 10.27
N ASP A 84 10.86 10.51 11.26
CA ASP A 84 10.35 10.51 12.62
C ASP A 84 10.63 11.91 13.19
N SER A 85 9.60 12.70 13.45
CA SER A 85 9.70 14.09 13.95
C SER A 85 10.38 14.20 15.33
N ASN A 86 10.91 13.10 15.87
CA ASN A 86 11.67 13.04 17.12
C ASN A 86 13.18 13.22 16.92
N SER A 87 13.60 14.16 16.08
CA SER A 87 15.03 14.55 15.96
C SER A 87 15.52 15.39 17.15
N GLY A 88 15.04 15.11 18.37
CA GLY A 88 15.40 15.80 19.61
C GLY A 88 16.09 14.91 20.65
N GLU A 89 15.56 13.72 20.92
CA GLU A 89 15.99 12.94 22.09
C GLU A 89 15.85 11.44 21.82
N ASP A 90 16.85 10.81 21.21
CA ASP A 90 17.49 9.56 21.69
C ASP A 90 18.45 9.02 20.62
N ARG A 91 19.74 9.35 20.74
CA ARG A 91 20.78 8.96 19.76
C ARG A 91 21.37 7.56 20.01
N SER A 92 20.71 6.70 20.78
CA SER A 92 21.30 5.42 21.21
C SER A 92 21.03 4.22 20.30
N HIS A 93 20.01 4.26 19.43
CA HIS A 93 19.69 3.13 18.54
C HIS A 93 20.30 3.28 17.14
N ARG A 94 21.63 3.16 17.05
CA ARG A 94 22.34 3.03 15.77
C ARG A 94 22.05 1.66 15.13
N HIS A 95 21.05 1.59 14.26
CA HIS A 95 20.85 0.44 13.39
C HIS A 95 21.78 0.56 12.16
N TYR A 96 22.89 -0.20 12.20
CA TYR A 96 23.98 -0.25 11.22
C TYR A 96 23.63 -0.65 9.76
N ARG A 97 22.35 -0.78 9.38
CA ARG A 97 21.99 -1.34 8.06
C ARG A 97 21.55 -0.36 6.98
N TYR A 98 21.33 0.91 7.31
CA TYR A 98 20.59 1.79 6.40
C TYR A 98 21.22 3.19 6.20
N SER A 99 22.56 3.26 6.26
CA SER A 99 23.38 4.45 5.98
C SER A 99 23.23 5.05 4.57
N HIS A 100 22.39 4.47 3.70
CA HIS A 100 22.26 4.89 2.29
C HIS A 100 20.90 5.52 1.95
N TYR A 101 19.97 5.62 2.91
CA TYR A 101 18.72 6.31 2.66
C TYR A 101 18.93 7.79 2.96
N ASN A 102 19.10 8.56 1.89
CA ASN A 102 19.10 10.00 2.00
C ASN A 102 17.76 10.42 2.59
N LEU A 103 17.80 11.28 3.61
CA LEU A 103 16.68 12.10 4.05
C LEU A 103 16.33 13.07 2.91
N GLN A 104 15.71 12.55 1.86
CA GLN A 104 15.46 13.30 0.62
C GLN A 104 14.17 14.13 0.71
N ASN A 105 13.25 13.80 1.62
CA ASN A 105 11.93 14.43 1.68
C ASN A 105 11.51 14.73 3.13
N PRO A 106 12.03 15.81 3.75
CA PRO A 106 11.66 16.20 5.11
C PRO A 106 10.18 16.61 5.24
N ASP A 107 9.56 17.02 4.14
CA ASP A 107 8.16 17.47 4.09
C ASP A 107 7.17 16.35 3.75
N LEU A 108 7.64 15.11 3.56
CA LEU A 108 6.76 13.99 3.23
C LEU A 108 5.98 13.56 4.47
N GLU A 109 4.68 13.82 4.46
CA GLU A 109 3.79 13.37 5.53
C GLU A 109 3.52 11.87 5.44
N GLY A 110 3.37 11.23 6.61
CA GLY A 110 3.04 9.82 6.65
C GLY A 110 1.60 9.54 6.23
N LEU A 111 1.38 8.49 5.42
CA LEU A 111 0.06 8.00 5.03
C LEU A 111 -0.58 7.24 6.20
N ASP A 112 -1.15 7.98 7.15
CA ASP A 112 -1.86 7.39 8.28
C ASP A 112 -3.37 7.57 8.12
N PHE A 113 -4.08 6.47 7.88
CA PHE A 113 -5.54 6.46 7.72
C PHE A 113 -6.32 7.00 8.93
N SER A 114 -5.71 7.04 10.11
CA SER A 114 -6.33 7.55 11.33
C SER A 114 -5.99 9.01 11.65
N ARG A 115 -4.92 9.54 11.05
CA ARG A 115 -4.41 10.90 11.35
C ARG A 115 -4.43 11.84 10.15
N THR A 116 -4.55 11.31 8.95
CA THR A 116 -4.66 12.10 7.71
C THR A 116 -6.14 12.31 7.41
N GLU A 117 -6.58 13.55 7.52
CA GLU A 117 -7.96 13.92 7.20
C GLU A 117 -8.28 13.59 5.73
N ASP A 118 -9.51 13.17 5.47
CA ASP A 118 -10.05 12.89 4.12
C ASP A 118 -9.23 11.89 3.26
N LEU A 119 -8.34 11.10 3.87
CA LEU A 119 -7.56 10.08 3.17
C LEU A 119 -8.41 8.86 2.78
N VAL A 120 -9.42 8.53 3.59
CA VAL A 120 -10.32 7.39 3.36
C VAL A 120 -11.72 7.70 3.91
N ASP A 121 -12.74 7.37 3.13
CA ASP A 121 -14.13 7.35 3.61
C ASP A 121 -14.56 5.90 3.85
N ILE A 122 -14.27 5.40 5.06
CA ILE A 122 -14.61 4.03 5.47
C ILE A 122 -16.12 3.80 5.45
N GLN A 123 -16.93 4.83 5.72
CA GLN A 123 -18.39 4.70 5.76
C GLN A 123 -19.00 4.52 4.37
N SER A 124 -18.35 5.05 3.33
CA SER A 124 -18.71 4.80 1.93
C SER A 124 -18.24 3.44 1.40
N GLY A 125 -17.48 2.68 2.19
CA GLY A 125 -16.96 1.38 1.79
C GLY A 125 -18.03 0.29 1.69
N GLN A 126 -17.87 -0.61 0.71
CA GLN A 126 -18.71 -1.78 0.55
C GLN A 126 -18.15 -2.95 1.36
N VAL A 127 -19.01 -3.64 2.12
CA VAL A 127 -18.63 -4.90 2.77
C VAL A 127 -18.67 -6.02 1.75
N LEU A 128 -17.51 -6.59 1.43
CA LEU A 128 -17.38 -7.67 0.46
C LEU A 128 -17.07 -9.00 1.14
N TRP A 129 -17.72 -10.04 0.64
CA TRP A 129 -17.37 -11.42 0.93
C TRP A 129 -16.15 -11.82 0.09
N HIS A 130 -15.45 -12.87 0.54
CA HIS A 130 -14.24 -13.33 -0.13
C HIS A 130 -14.39 -14.70 -0.83
N ASP A 131 -15.45 -15.47 -0.51
CA ASP A 131 -15.66 -16.84 -1.02
C ASP A 131 -17.11 -17.07 -1.49
N ILE A 132 -17.70 -16.15 -2.28
CA ILE A 132 -19.01 -16.39 -2.90
C ILE A 132 -18.81 -16.94 -4.30
N PRO A 133 -19.36 -18.14 -4.63
CA PRO A 133 -19.37 -18.64 -6.00
C PRO A 133 -20.11 -17.71 -6.95
N GLY A 134 -19.58 -17.51 -8.15
CA GLY A 134 -20.18 -16.67 -9.19
C GLY A 134 -19.24 -15.55 -9.63
N ARG A 135 -19.68 -14.77 -10.64
CA ARG A 135 -18.95 -13.62 -11.15
C ARG A 135 -19.44 -12.36 -10.42
N ASP A 136 -18.52 -11.46 -10.10
CA ASP A 136 -18.76 -10.14 -9.50
C ASP A 136 -19.27 -10.21 -8.05
N ASN A 137 -18.95 -11.29 -7.33
CA ASN A 137 -19.50 -11.56 -6.00
C ASN A 137 -18.46 -11.57 -4.88
N ASP A 138 -17.17 -11.48 -5.22
CA ASP A 138 -16.09 -11.47 -4.24
C ASP A 138 -15.17 -10.24 -4.38
N ILE A 139 -14.34 -10.04 -3.37
CA ILE A 139 -13.34 -8.95 -3.37
C ILE A 139 -12.35 -9.03 -4.54
N LEU A 140 -12.05 -10.23 -5.05
CA LEU A 140 -11.12 -10.38 -6.17
C LEU A 140 -11.73 -9.85 -7.47
N ASP A 141 -13.03 -10.03 -7.67
CA ASP A 141 -13.73 -9.50 -8.84
C ASP A 141 -13.73 -7.97 -8.85
N ASN A 142 -13.68 -7.33 -7.68
CA ASN A 142 -13.55 -5.88 -7.54
C ASN A 142 -12.10 -5.37 -7.69
N ILE A 143 -11.12 -6.08 -7.10
CA ILE A 143 -9.72 -5.65 -7.10
C ILE A 143 -9.03 -5.92 -8.45
N ARG A 144 -9.32 -7.04 -9.11
CA ARG A 144 -8.61 -7.44 -10.34
C ARG A 144 -8.65 -6.37 -11.44
N PRO A 145 -9.81 -5.79 -11.80
CA PRO A 145 -9.85 -4.73 -12.81
C PRO A 145 -9.02 -3.50 -12.43
N ILE A 146 -8.90 -3.19 -11.14
CA ILE A 146 -8.09 -2.05 -10.66
C ILE A 146 -6.59 -2.37 -10.81
N LEU A 147 -6.17 -3.59 -10.47
CA LEU A 147 -4.78 -4.00 -10.65
C LEU A 147 -4.40 -4.13 -12.12
N ASP A 148 -5.29 -4.67 -12.95
CA ASP A 148 -5.09 -4.78 -14.39
C ASP A 148 -4.93 -3.38 -15.02
N ASP A 149 -5.80 -2.44 -14.65
CA ASP A 149 -5.73 -1.04 -15.08
C ASP A 149 -4.43 -0.36 -14.62
N ALA A 150 -4.06 -0.53 -13.35
CA ALA A 150 -2.82 0.02 -12.79
C ALA A 150 -1.55 -0.54 -13.42
N ILE A 151 -1.58 -1.79 -13.92
CA ILE A 151 -0.45 -2.41 -14.62
C ILE A 151 -0.41 -1.96 -16.09
N TYR A 152 -1.56 -1.87 -16.75
CA TYR A 152 -1.64 -1.53 -18.17
C TYR A 152 -1.35 -0.05 -18.45
N ASN A 153 -1.81 0.84 -17.56
CA ASN A 153 -1.66 2.29 -17.67
C ASN A 153 -0.49 2.86 -16.84
N ALA A 154 0.45 2.00 -16.43
CA ALA A 154 1.65 2.43 -15.71
C ALA A 154 2.65 3.03 -16.71
N GLU A 155 2.54 4.34 -16.95
CA GLU A 155 3.52 5.12 -17.75
C GLU A 155 4.86 5.28 -17.04
#